data_AF-A0A096LSJ1-F1
#
_entry.id   AF-A0A096LSJ1-F1
#
_cell.length_a   1.000
_cell.length_b   1.000
_cell.length_c   1.000
_cell.angle_alpha   90.00
_cell.angle_beta   90.00
_cell.angle_gamma   90.00
#
_symmetry.space_group_name_H-M   'P 1'
#
loop_
_entity.id
_entity.type
_entity.pdbx_description
1 polymer ?
#
loop_
_entity_poly.entity_id
_entity_poly.type
_entity_poly.pdbx_seq_one_letter_code
_entity_poly.pdbx_strand_id
1 'polypeptide(L)'
;MDVDSASSVVLQALTQATSQDTAVLKPAEEQLRQWETQPGFYSVLLNIFNNHTLDVNVRWLAVLYFKNGIDRYWRRAAPHALSEEEKTSLRAGLITNFNEPVNQIATQIAVLIAKVARLDCPRQWPELIPILLESVKGQDGLLQHRALLTFYHVTKTLASKRLAQDRRLFQDLASGIYSFACSLWSHHTDCFLQQVCARDEAAALNSLERTLLSLKVLRKLTVHGFQDPQQNMEVMGFLNAVFERLKQFLECCRQVGSESPCREKLEKTIILYTKVVSKPNLNT
;
A
#
# COMPACT_ATOMS: atom_id res chain seq x y z
N MET A 1 20.33 10.09 26.46
CA MET A 1 20.90 9.19 25.44
C MET A 1 20.83 9.93 24.14
N ASP A 2 21.97 10.10 23.46
CA ASP A 2 21.97 10.69 22.13
C ASP A 2 21.18 9.80 21.16
N VAL A 3 20.48 10.42 20.22
CA VAL A 3 19.66 9.71 19.21
C VAL A 3 20.49 8.68 18.43
N ASP A 4 21.77 8.98 18.22
CA ASP A 4 22.73 8.09 17.56
C ASP A 4 23.08 6.88 18.43
N SER A 5 23.21 7.05 19.74
CA SER A 5 23.50 5.94 20.66
C SER A 5 22.31 4.99 20.77
N ALA A 6 21.09 5.54 20.85
CA ALA A 6 19.86 4.74 20.88
C ALA A 6 19.66 3.96 19.57
N SER A 7 19.93 4.60 18.43
CA SER A 7 19.85 3.97 17.11
C SER A 7 20.82 2.79 16.97
N SER A 8 22.06 2.94 17.43
CA SER A 8 23.06 1.87 17.41
C SER A 8 22.62 0.64 18.22
N VAL A 9 22.07 0.86 19.42
CA VAL A 9 21.71 -0.23 20.34
C VAL A 9 20.47 -1.00 19.83
N VAL A 10 19.46 -0.29 19.31
CA VAL A 10 18.29 -0.92 18.68
C VAL A 10 18.68 -1.69 17.42
N LEU A 11 19.57 -1.12 16.60
CA LEU A 11 20.08 -1.78 15.40
C LEU A 11 20.82 -3.08 15.74
N GLN A 12 21.66 -3.06 16.78
CA GLN A 12 22.36 -4.26 17.24
C GLN A 12 21.38 -5.34 17.70
N ALA A 13 20.37 -4.98 18.50
CA ALA A 13 19.35 -5.93 18.96
C ALA A 13 18.55 -6.51 17.77
N LEU A 14 18.14 -5.69 16.80
CA LEU A 14 17.47 -6.19 15.59
C LEU A 14 18.36 -7.14 14.79
N THR A 15 19.66 -6.85 14.69
CA THR A 15 20.64 -7.73 14.01
C THR A 15 20.81 -9.06 14.74
N GLN A 16 20.79 -9.05 16.08
CA GLN A 16 20.83 -10.28 16.88
C GLN A 16 19.53 -11.08 16.76
N ALA A 17 18.38 -10.40 16.68
CA ALA A 17 17.07 -11.02 16.52
C ALA A 17 16.85 -11.67 15.13
N THR A 18 17.70 -11.37 14.14
CA THR A 18 17.70 -12.08 12.85
C THR A 18 18.63 -13.30 12.81
N SER A 19 19.36 -13.58 13.90
CA SER A 19 20.26 -14.73 14.02
C SER A 19 19.51 -16.06 14.02
N GLN A 20 20.12 -17.11 13.47
CA GLN A 20 19.62 -18.48 13.60
C GLN A 20 19.95 -19.11 14.96
N ASP A 21 20.88 -18.52 15.73
CA ASP A 21 21.21 -18.96 17.08
C ASP A 21 20.17 -18.47 18.08
N THR A 22 19.42 -19.42 18.65
CA THR A 22 18.37 -19.16 19.63
C THR A 22 18.90 -18.52 20.91
N ALA A 23 20.16 -18.76 21.28
CA ALA A 23 20.78 -18.16 22.47
C ALA A 23 21.03 -16.65 22.28
N VAL A 24 21.17 -16.18 21.04
CA VAL A 24 21.34 -14.77 20.68
C VAL A 24 20.01 -14.10 20.37
N LEU A 25 19.12 -14.80 19.65
CA LEU A 25 17.82 -14.28 19.22
C LEU A 25 16.91 -13.98 20.42
N LYS A 26 16.75 -14.93 21.36
CA LYS A 26 15.76 -14.78 22.45
C LYS A 26 16.01 -13.57 23.35
N PRO A 27 17.25 -13.33 23.83
CA PRO A 27 17.53 -12.12 24.61
C PRO A 27 17.28 -10.84 23.83
N ALA A 28 17.61 -10.83 22.53
CA ALA A 28 17.40 -9.67 21.67
C ALA A 28 15.90 -9.35 21.46
N GLU A 29 15.06 -10.36 21.23
CA GLU A 29 13.61 -10.18 21.12
C GLU A 29 12.98 -9.66 22.42
N GLU A 30 13.41 -10.19 23.57
CA GLU A 30 12.94 -9.73 24.88
C GLU A 30 13.37 -8.29 25.14
N GLN A 31 14.60 -7.93 24.77
CA GLN A 31 15.08 -6.55 24.88
C GLN A 31 14.29 -5.58 23.99
N LEU A 32 14.03 -5.95 22.74
CA LEU A 32 13.20 -5.17 21.82
C LEU A 32 11.78 -4.99 22.37
N ARG A 33 11.22 -6.05 22.98
CA ARG A 33 9.89 -5.99 23.62
C ARG A 33 9.84 -5.00 24.78
N GLN A 34 10.90 -4.92 25.58
CA GLN A 34 10.99 -3.95 26.68
C GLN A 34 11.08 -2.50 26.18
N TRP A 35 11.64 -2.29 24.98
CA TRP A 35 11.75 -0.96 24.37
C TRP A 35 10.50 -0.50 23.62
N GLU A 36 9.53 -1.39 23.34
CA GLU A 36 8.28 -1.03 22.65
C GLU A 36 7.49 0.11 23.32
N THR A 37 7.71 0.37 24.61
CA THR A 37 7.04 1.42 25.40
C THR A 37 7.94 2.63 25.67
N GLN A 38 9.20 2.62 25.21
CA GLN A 38 10.12 3.73 25.42
C GLN A 38 9.91 4.83 24.37
N PRO A 39 9.87 6.11 24.77
CA PRO A 39 9.72 7.22 23.83
C PRO A 39 10.82 7.21 22.76
N GLY A 40 10.43 7.40 21.49
CA GLY A 40 11.35 7.46 20.36
C GLY A 40 11.77 6.11 19.79
N PHE A 41 11.39 4.98 20.39
CA PHE A 41 11.68 3.65 19.85
C PHE A 41 11.17 3.50 18.41
N TYR A 42 9.94 3.94 18.13
CA TYR A 42 9.36 3.86 16.79
C TYR A 42 10.02 4.81 15.79
N SER A 43 10.52 5.96 16.25
CA SER A 43 11.31 6.88 15.43
C SER A 43 12.64 6.24 15.01
N VAL A 44 13.28 5.49 15.92
CA VAL A 44 14.48 4.70 15.61
C VAL A 44 14.16 3.60 14.59
N LEU A 45 13.06 2.86 14.78
CA LEU A 45 12.64 1.84 13.80
C LEU A 45 12.40 2.43 12.41
N LEU A 46 11.73 3.59 12.33
CA LEU A 46 11.52 4.33 11.09
C LEU A 46 12.84 4.66 10.39
N ASN A 47 13.81 5.19 11.12
CA ASN A 47 15.13 5.51 10.58
C ASN A 47 15.86 4.25 10.08
N ILE A 48 15.77 3.15 10.84
CA ILE A 48 16.41 1.87 10.48
C ILE A 48 15.82 1.33 9.18
N PHE A 49 14.49 1.20 9.07
CA PHE A 49 13.93 0.64 7.84
C PHE A 49 14.02 1.59 6.64
N ASN A 50 14.18 2.90 6.84
CA ASN A 50 14.46 3.86 5.76
C ASN A 50 15.94 3.89 5.33
N ASN A 51 16.86 3.32 6.13
CA ASN A 51 18.27 3.25 5.76
C ASN A 51 18.53 2.05 4.83
N HIS A 52 18.59 2.31 3.52
CA HIS A 52 18.77 1.28 2.49
C HIS A 52 20.16 0.61 2.50
N THR A 53 21.11 1.11 3.29
CA THR A 53 22.44 0.49 3.44
C THR A 53 22.45 -0.69 4.42
N LEU A 54 21.38 -0.84 5.22
CA LEU A 54 21.25 -1.92 6.20
C LEU A 54 20.71 -3.22 5.57
N ASP A 55 21.00 -4.34 6.23
CA ASP A 55 20.52 -5.66 5.81
C ASP A 55 18.99 -5.72 5.68
N VAL A 56 18.53 -6.43 4.65
CA VAL A 56 17.11 -6.55 4.30
C VAL A 56 16.31 -7.17 5.44
N ASN A 57 16.84 -8.17 6.14
CA ASN A 57 16.11 -8.85 7.22
C ASN A 57 15.98 -7.95 8.45
N VAL A 58 17.02 -7.17 8.75
CA VAL A 58 17.00 -6.19 9.85
C VAL A 58 15.96 -5.11 9.59
N ARG A 59 15.96 -4.53 8.39
CA ARG A 59 14.98 -3.52 7.98
C ARG A 59 13.56 -4.09 7.98
N TRP A 60 13.39 -5.31 7.48
CA TRP A 60 12.09 -5.99 7.47
C TRP A 60 11.55 -6.22 8.89
N LEU A 61 12.40 -6.69 9.81
CA LEU A 61 12.04 -6.89 11.21
C LEU A 61 11.67 -5.56 11.89
N ALA A 62 12.39 -4.47 11.60
CA ALA A 62 12.04 -3.14 12.09
C ALA A 62 10.64 -2.69 11.65
N VAL A 63 10.27 -2.88 10.38
CA VAL A 63 8.91 -2.58 9.91
C VAL A 63 7.87 -3.45 10.62
N LEU A 64 8.17 -4.71 10.92
CA LEU A 64 7.26 -5.58 11.66
C LEU A 64 7.02 -5.13 13.10
N TYR A 65 8.06 -4.79 13.83
CA TYR A 65 7.91 -4.25 15.19
C TYR A 65 7.07 -2.97 15.18
N PHE A 66 7.34 -2.06 14.25
CA PHE A 66 6.54 -0.85 14.10
C PHE A 66 5.08 -1.19 13.85
N LYS A 67 4.81 -2.04 12.85
CA LYS A 67 3.46 -2.47 12.47
C LYS A 67 2.69 -3.09 13.64
N ASN A 68 3.36 -3.91 14.45
CA ASN A 68 2.77 -4.52 15.63
C ASN A 68 2.50 -3.49 16.74
N GLY A 69 3.40 -2.52 16.90
CA GLY A 69 3.25 -1.40 17.82
C GLY A 69 2.01 -0.54 17.54
N ILE A 70 1.60 -0.40 16.28
CA ILE A 70 0.36 0.33 15.93
C ILE A 70 -0.87 -0.27 16.63
N ASP A 71 -0.99 -1.59 16.64
CA ASP A 71 -2.16 -2.26 17.21
C ASP A 71 -2.19 -2.13 18.75
N ARG A 72 -1.01 -2.05 19.37
CA ARG A 72 -0.80 -2.04 20.82
C ARG A 72 -0.83 -0.64 21.43
N TYR A 73 -0.15 0.33 20.83
CA TYR A 73 0.19 1.60 21.49
C TYR A 73 -0.32 2.87 20.77
N TRP A 74 -0.96 2.74 19.60
CA TRP A 74 -1.39 3.93 18.84
C TRP A 74 -2.67 4.58 19.38
N ARG A 75 -3.59 3.80 19.94
CA ARG A 75 -4.85 4.33 20.48
C ARG A 75 -4.60 5.09 21.78
N ARG A 76 -5.23 6.25 21.96
CA ARG A 76 -5.09 7.07 23.18
C ARG A 76 -5.44 6.34 24.48
N ALA A 77 -6.37 5.39 24.42
CA ALA A 77 -6.76 4.58 25.58
C ALA A 77 -5.86 3.35 25.83
N ALA A 78 -4.83 3.13 25.00
CA ALA A 78 -3.93 2.00 25.19
C ALA A 78 -3.00 2.25 26.39
N PRO A 79 -2.65 1.20 27.15
CA PRO A 79 -1.54 1.27 28.09
C PRO A 79 -0.25 1.68 27.35
N HIS A 80 0.50 2.63 27.91
CA HIS A 80 1.72 3.17 27.29
C HIS A 80 1.49 3.72 25.87
N ALA A 81 0.34 4.38 25.66
CA ALA A 81 0.04 4.99 24.37
C ALA A 81 1.12 6.01 23.97
N LEU A 82 1.44 6.03 22.67
CA LEU A 82 2.33 7.04 22.09
C LEU A 82 1.75 8.43 22.26
N SER A 83 2.61 9.42 22.50
CA SER A 83 2.21 10.82 22.56
C SER A 83 1.74 11.32 21.20
N GLU A 84 0.93 12.39 21.18
CA GLU A 84 0.44 12.94 19.91
C GLU A 84 1.58 13.64 19.13
N GLU A 85 2.58 14.17 19.82
CA GLU A 85 3.80 14.73 19.24
C GLU A 85 4.62 13.65 18.51
N GLU A 86 4.78 12.49 19.14
CA GLU A 86 5.49 11.35 18.55
C GLU A 86 4.70 10.82 17.34
N LYS A 87 3.39 10.60 17.46
CA LYS A 87 2.54 10.17 16.33
C LYS A 87 2.61 11.13 15.15
N THR A 88 2.62 12.44 15.40
CA THR A 88 2.70 13.46 14.34
C THR A 88 4.03 13.35 13.58
N SER A 89 5.13 13.19 14.31
CA SER A 89 6.46 13.00 13.73
C SER A 89 6.56 11.70 12.92
N LEU A 90 6.02 10.60 13.46
CA LEU A 90 5.98 9.30 12.80
C LEU A 90 5.13 9.33 11.52
N ARG A 91 3.97 10.00 11.55
CA ARG A 91 3.11 10.20 10.38
C ARG A 91 3.84 10.96 9.27
N ALA A 92 4.48 12.08 9.59
CA ALA A 92 5.26 12.83 8.62
C ALA A 92 6.38 11.97 8.00
N GLY A 93 7.12 11.25 8.84
CA GLY A 93 8.21 10.37 8.40
C GLY A 93 7.76 9.21 7.51
N LEU A 94 6.58 8.63 7.77
CA LEU A 94 6.02 7.52 6.98
C LEU A 94 5.65 7.90 5.53
N ILE A 95 5.43 9.19 5.24
CA ILE A 95 5.05 9.69 3.92
C ILE A 95 6.11 10.61 3.29
N THR A 96 7.30 10.69 3.89
CA THR A 96 8.38 11.56 3.40
C THR A 96 9.00 11.03 2.11
N ASN A 97 9.08 9.71 1.92
CA ASN A 97 9.73 9.13 0.75
C ASN A 97 9.17 7.74 0.39
N PHE A 98 8.81 7.54 -0.88
CA PHE A 98 8.29 6.26 -1.40
C PHE A 98 9.33 5.54 -2.27
N ASN A 99 10.58 5.44 -1.84
CA ASN A 99 11.70 4.96 -2.66
C ASN A 99 12.23 3.57 -2.28
N GLU A 100 11.49 2.78 -1.50
CA GLU A 100 11.94 1.45 -1.06
C GLU A 100 12.25 0.52 -2.26
N PRO A 101 13.50 0.05 -2.45
CA PRO A 101 13.83 -0.85 -3.56
C PRO A 101 13.25 -2.26 -3.36
N VAL A 102 13.15 -2.76 -2.13
CA VAL A 102 12.76 -4.14 -1.84
C VAL A 102 11.25 -4.30 -1.76
N ASN A 103 10.65 -5.02 -2.71
CA ASN A 103 9.19 -5.25 -2.80
C ASN A 103 8.55 -5.78 -1.51
N GLN A 104 9.25 -6.68 -0.80
CA GLN A 104 8.75 -7.27 0.45
C GLN A 104 8.65 -6.22 1.57
N ILE A 105 9.66 -5.35 1.71
CA ILE A 105 9.66 -4.27 2.70
C ILE A 105 8.62 -3.22 2.30
N ALA A 106 8.56 -2.83 1.03
CA ALA A 106 7.59 -1.87 0.50
C ALA A 106 6.15 -2.29 0.82
N THR A 107 5.86 -3.59 0.69
CA THR A 107 4.54 -4.14 1.04
C THR A 107 4.24 -4.00 2.54
N GLN A 108 5.23 -4.25 3.41
CA GLN A 108 5.04 -4.07 4.86
C GLN A 108 4.86 -2.59 5.23
N ILE A 109 5.62 -1.68 4.61
CA ILE A 109 5.45 -0.22 4.79
C ILE A 109 4.05 0.22 4.35
N ALA A 110 3.59 -0.21 3.18
CA ALA A 110 2.24 0.09 2.69
C ALA A 110 1.14 -0.40 3.66
N VAL A 111 1.31 -1.59 4.24
CA VAL A 111 0.38 -2.13 5.25
C VAL A 111 0.47 -1.36 6.57
N LEU A 112 1.66 -0.96 6.99
CA LEU A 112 1.89 -0.13 8.17
C LEU A 112 1.18 1.22 8.03
N ILE A 113 1.40 1.94 6.92
CA ILE A 113 0.74 3.21 6.62
C ILE A 113 -0.78 3.03 6.62
N ALA A 114 -1.29 1.97 5.98
CA ALA A 114 -2.71 1.69 5.95
C ALA A 114 -3.31 1.41 7.34
N LYS A 115 -2.56 0.76 8.24
CA LYS A 115 -2.97 0.55 9.65
C LYS A 115 -3.11 1.86 10.39
N VAL A 116 -2.12 2.76 10.26
CA VAL A 116 -2.19 4.10 10.85
C VAL A 116 -3.36 4.89 10.24
N ALA A 117 -3.51 4.87 8.91
CA ALA A 117 -4.61 5.54 8.22
C ALA A 117 -5.99 5.06 8.69
N ARG A 118 -6.15 3.78 9.06
CA ARG A 118 -7.41 3.26 9.61
C ARG A 118 -7.87 4.03 10.85
N LEU A 119 -6.92 4.42 11.69
CA LEU A 119 -7.14 5.08 12.98
C LEU A 119 -7.27 6.59 12.79
N ASP A 120 -6.42 7.17 11.95
CA ASP A 120 -6.19 8.61 11.94
C ASP A 120 -6.76 9.34 10.71
N CYS A 121 -6.98 8.64 9.59
CA CYS A 121 -7.48 9.27 8.36
C CYS A 121 -9.01 9.47 8.41
N PRO A 122 -9.53 10.61 7.92
CA PRO A 122 -8.80 11.79 7.44
C PRO A 122 -8.53 12.84 8.52
N ARG A 123 -9.08 12.68 9.73
CA ARG A 123 -9.15 13.77 10.72
C ARG A 123 -7.81 14.19 11.31
N GLN A 124 -7.04 13.20 11.74
CA GLN A 124 -5.72 13.43 12.35
C GLN A 124 -4.64 13.43 11.29
N TRP A 125 -4.86 12.75 10.15
CA TRP A 125 -3.90 12.61 9.06
C TRP A 125 -4.45 13.02 7.68
N PRO A 126 -4.83 14.29 7.47
CA PRO A 126 -5.46 14.77 6.23
C PRO A 126 -4.54 14.77 5.00
N GLU A 127 -3.23 14.92 5.19
CA GLU A 127 -2.23 15.06 4.14
C GLU A 127 -1.88 13.75 3.42
N LEU A 128 -2.23 12.60 4.00
CA LEU A 128 -1.86 11.28 3.49
C LEU A 128 -2.37 11.04 2.05
N ILE A 129 -3.66 11.25 1.81
CA ILE A 129 -4.26 10.98 0.49
C ILE A 129 -3.71 11.96 -0.56
N PRO A 130 -3.69 13.29 -0.34
CA PRO A 130 -3.08 14.22 -1.28
C PRO A 130 -1.64 13.85 -1.66
N ILE A 131 -0.78 13.53 -0.68
CA ILE A 131 0.62 13.18 -0.94
C ILE A 131 0.74 11.89 -1.78
N LEU A 132 -0.10 10.89 -1.51
CA LEU A 132 -0.13 9.66 -2.32
C LEU A 132 -0.56 9.94 -3.76
N LEU A 133 -1.60 10.76 -3.96
CA LEU A 133 -2.09 11.10 -5.30
C LEU A 133 -1.03 11.87 -6.10
N GLU A 134 -0.35 12.83 -5.48
CA GLU A 134 0.74 13.57 -6.13
C GLU A 134 1.92 12.65 -6.46
N SER A 135 2.31 11.75 -5.54
CA SER A 135 3.40 10.80 -5.77
C SER A 135 3.12 9.83 -6.92
N VAL A 136 1.85 9.44 -7.12
CA VAL A 136 1.42 8.59 -8.24
C VAL A 136 1.49 9.32 -9.59
N LYS A 137 1.40 10.65 -9.62
CA LYS A 137 1.57 11.45 -10.85
C LYS A 137 3.03 11.63 -11.26
N GLY A 138 3.98 11.34 -10.37
CA GLY A 138 5.41 11.46 -10.63
C GLY A 138 5.90 10.59 -11.79
N GLN A 139 7.04 10.97 -12.37
CA GLN A 139 7.66 10.24 -13.50
C GLN A 139 8.64 9.15 -13.04
N ASP A 140 9.10 9.20 -11.78
CA ASP A 140 9.95 8.15 -11.23
C ASP A 140 9.12 6.87 -11.06
N GLY A 141 9.49 5.84 -11.81
CA GLY A 141 8.76 4.59 -11.85
C GLY A 141 8.70 3.88 -10.50
N LEU A 142 9.77 3.92 -9.70
CA LEU A 142 9.80 3.29 -8.39
C LEU A 142 8.86 4.03 -7.44
N LEU A 143 9.03 5.35 -7.31
CA LEU A 143 8.19 6.21 -6.46
C LEU A 143 6.71 6.05 -6.80
N GLN A 144 6.36 6.14 -8.09
CA GLN A 144 4.99 5.98 -8.55
C GLN A 144 4.42 4.61 -8.15
N HIS A 145 5.18 3.53 -8.34
CA HIS A 145 4.72 2.19 -7.98
C HIS A 145 4.53 2.03 -6.46
N ARG A 146 5.46 2.54 -5.65
CA ARG A 146 5.36 2.48 -4.17
C ARG A 146 4.22 3.32 -3.63
N ALA A 147 3.98 4.49 -4.19
CA ALA A 147 2.84 5.33 -3.86
C ALA A 147 1.52 4.63 -4.23
N LEU A 148 1.43 4.04 -5.42
CA LEU A 148 0.22 3.32 -5.86
C LEU A 148 -0.06 2.07 -5.02
N LEU A 149 0.99 1.33 -4.64
CA LEU A 149 0.89 0.19 -3.71
C LEU A 149 0.34 0.65 -2.36
N THR A 150 0.90 1.72 -1.80
CA THR A 150 0.46 2.29 -0.52
C THR A 150 -0.97 2.79 -0.61
N PHE A 151 -1.32 3.50 -1.68
CA PHE A 151 -2.67 3.98 -1.95
C PHE A 151 -3.67 2.83 -2.00
N TYR A 152 -3.35 1.73 -2.69
CA TYR A 152 -4.18 0.53 -2.69
C TYR A 152 -4.43 -0.01 -1.27
N HIS A 153 -3.39 -0.14 -0.44
CA HIS A 153 -3.54 -0.64 0.93
C HIS A 153 -4.36 0.31 1.82
N VAL A 154 -4.18 1.62 1.67
CA VAL A 154 -4.96 2.65 2.36
C VAL A 154 -6.43 2.58 1.93
N THR A 155 -6.73 2.64 0.63
CA THR A 155 -8.10 2.53 0.10
C THR A 155 -8.77 1.24 0.55
N LYS A 156 -8.09 0.09 0.46
CA LYS A 156 -8.60 -1.21 0.93
C LYS A 156 -9.00 -1.15 2.41
N THR A 157 -8.18 -0.48 3.23
CA THR A 157 -8.36 -0.44 4.68
C THR A 157 -9.49 0.50 5.06
N LEU A 158 -9.57 1.69 4.47
CA LEU A 158 -10.66 2.64 4.69
C LEU A 158 -12.01 2.09 4.21
N ALA A 159 -12.04 1.43 3.05
CA ALA A 159 -13.24 0.78 2.51
C ALA A 159 -13.82 -0.32 3.41
N SER A 160 -13.02 -0.87 4.32
CA SER A 160 -13.46 -1.94 5.24
C SER A 160 -14.12 -1.42 6.52
N LYS A 161 -14.08 -0.11 6.79
CA LYS A 161 -14.72 0.49 7.97
C LYS A 161 -16.25 0.45 7.80
N ARG A 162 -16.95 -0.03 8.83
CA ARG A 162 -18.38 -0.37 8.74
C ARG A 162 -19.30 0.66 9.40
N LEU A 163 -18.77 1.58 10.21
CA LEU A 163 -19.56 2.63 10.88
C LEU A 163 -20.10 3.62 9.85
N ALA A 164 -21.30 4.15 10.09
CA ALA A 164 -21.99 5.03 9.14
C ALA A 164 -21.16 6.28 8.79
N GLN A 165 -20.52 6.89 9.78
CA GLN A 165 -19.66 8.06 9.58
C GLN A 165 -18.44 7.73 8.72
N ASP A 166 -17.79 6.59 8.97
CA ASP A 166 -16.63 6.16 8.16
C ASP A 166 -17.01 5.85 6.72
N ARG A 167 -18.20 5.26 6.50
CA ARG A 167 -18.72 5.00 5.16
C ARG A 167 -18.93 6.30 4.39
N ARG A 168 -19.53 7.32 5.01
CA ARG A 168 -19.71 8.64 4.39
C ARG A 168 -18.37 9.26 3.99
N LEU A 169 -17.39 9.25 4.90
CA LEU A 169 -16.03 9.74 4.60
C LEU A 169 -15.38 8.98 3.44
N PHE A 170 -15.61 7.66 3.34
CA PHE A 170 -15.10 6.88 2.21
C PHE A 170 -15.84 7.19 0.89
N GLN A 171 -17.15 7.48 0.94
CA GLN A 171 -17.94 7.90 -0.22
C GLN A 171 -17.47 9.26 -0.74
N ASP A 172 -17.24 10.23 0.16
CA ASP A 172 -16.70 11.56 -0.18
C ASP A 172 -15.29 11.45 -0.78
N LEU A 173 -14.45 10.60 -0.20
CA LEU A 173 -13.14 10.29 -0.77
C LEU A 173 -13.28 9.68 -2.17
N ALA A 174 -14.15 8.68 -2.33
CA ALA A 174 -14.32 7.98 -3.59
C ALA A 174 -14.78 8.90 -4.70
N SER A 175 -15.80 9.74 -4.46
CA SER A 175 -16.28 10.72 -5.44
C SER A 175 -15.20 11.72 -5.85
N GLY A 176 -14.38 12.17 -4.90
CA GLY A 176 -13.30 13.13 -5.17
C GLY A 176 -12.12 12.59 -6.00
N ILE A 177 -11.92 11.26 -6.04
CA ILE A 177 -10.74 10.64 -6.68
C ILE A 177 -11.09 9.66 -7.82
N TYR A 178 -12.38 9.40 -8.08
CA TYR A 178 -12.80 8.31 -8.97
C TYR A 178 -12.30 8.51 -10.40
N SER A 179 -12.53 9.70 -10.97
CA SER A 179 -12.09 10.08 -12.31
C SER A 179 -10.58 9.98 -12.47
N PHE A 180 -9.82 10.46 -11.47
CA PHE A 180 -8.35 10.32 -11.44
C PHE A 180 -7.93 8.85 -11.44
N ALA A 181 -8.53 8.01 -10.59
CA ALA A 181 -8.21 6.59 -10.53
C ALA A 181 -8.54 5.87 -11.85
N CYS A 182 -9.63 6.26 -12.53
CA CYS A 182 -9.99 5.73 -13.86
C CYS A 182 -8.94 6.10 -14.90
N SER A 183 -8.56 7.38 -14.99
CA SER A 183 -7.54 7.86 -15.93
C SER A 183 -6.20 7.16 -15.71
N LEU A 184 -5.79 6.99 -14.44
CA LEU A 184 -4.56 6.28 -14.08
C LEU A 184 -4.60 4.80 -14.54
N TRP A 185 -5.71 4.11 -14.29
CA TRP A 185 -5.88 2.72 -14.72
C TRP A 185 -5.86 2.61 -16.24
N SER A 186 -6.60 3.46 -16.95
CA SER A 186 -6.64 3.47 -18.41
C SER A 186 -5.24 3.69 -18.99
N HIS A 187 -4.51 4.71 -18.50
CA HIS A 187 -3.17 5.02 -18.95
C HIS A 187 -2.22 3.82 -18.79
N HIS A 188 -2.14 3.20 -17.61
CA HIS A 188 -1.25 2.06 -17.41
C HIS A 188 -1.69 0.82 -18.19
N THR A 189 -2.99 0.64 -18.40
CA THR A 189 -3.53 -0.43 -19.26
C THR A 189 -3.11 -0.24 -20.71
N ASP A 190 -3.20 0.98 -21.24
CA ASP A 190 -2.74 1.29 -22.59
C ASP A 190 -1.23 1.12 -22.74
N CYS A 191 -0.44 1.59 -21.76
CA CYS A 191 0.99 1.33 -21.72
C CYS A 191 1.30 -0.17 -21.74
N PHE A 192 0.62 -0.98 -20.91
CA PHE A 192 0.83 -2.43 -20.90
C PHE A 192 0.60 -3.05 -22.29
N LEU A 193 -0.54 -2.74 -22.93
CA LEU A 193 -0.88 -3.27 -24.24
C LEU A 193 0.15 -2.85 -25.30
N GLN A 194 0.61 -1.60 -25.26
CA GLN A 194 1.67 -1.11 -26.14
C GLN A 194 2.99 -1.86 -25.93
N GLN A 195 3.39 -2.12 -24.68
CA GLN A 195 4.65 -2.82 -24.39
C GLN A 195 4.60 -4.31 -24.76
N VAL A 196 3.43 -4.95 -24.65
CA VAL A 196 3.22 -6.32 -25.16
C VAL A 196 3.41 -6.36 -26.68
N CYS A 197 2.83 -5.40 -27.41
CA CYS A 197 3.02 -5.29 -28.86
C CYS A 197 4.49 -5.02 -29.23
N ALA A 198 5.17 -4.17 -28.46
CA ALA A 198 6.59 -3.86 -28.63
C ALA A 198 7.53 -5.01 -28.22
N ARG A 199 7.00 -6.08 -27.59
CA ARG A 199 7.75 -7.21 -27.04
C ARG A 199 8.79 -6.80 -25.98
N ASP A 200 8.53 -5.73 -25.25
CA ASP A 200 9.31 -5.34 -24.07
C ASP A 200 8.68 -5.96 -22.82
N GLU A 201 9.17 -7.14 -22.43
CA GLU A 201 8.61 -7.87 -21.28
C GLU A 201 8.81 -7.14 -19.95
N ALA A 202 9.92 -6.44 -19.77
CA ALA A 202 10.23 -5.75 -18.53
C ALA A 202 9.32 -4.52 -18.36
N ALA A 203 9.14 -3.73 -19.42
CA ALA A 203 8.22 -2.60 -19.41
C ALA A 203 6.76 -3.08 -19.30
N ALA A 204 6.39 -4.16 -19.99
CA ALA A 204 5.06 -4.76 -19.88
C ALA A 204 4.75 -5.21 -18.45
N LEU A 205 5.67 -5.91 -17.79
CA LEU A 205 5.50 -6.35 -16.40
C LEU A 205 5.28 -5.15 -15.47
N ASN A 206 6.08 -4.11 -15.63
CA ASN A 206 5.96 -2.86 -14.87
C ASN A 206 4.61 -2.18 -15.05
N SER A 207 4.14 -2.02 -16.29
CA SER A 207 2.83 -1.43 -16.56
C SER A 207 1.69 -2.31 -16.03
N LEU A 208 1.80 -3.64 -16.17
CA LEU A 208 0.81 -4.60 -15.70
C LEU A 208 0.62 -4.55 -14.18
N GLU A 209 1.71 -4.40 -13.42
CA GLU A 209 1.64 -4.23 -11.96
C GLU A 209 0.86 -2.97 -11.56
N ARG A 210 1.07 -1.87 -12.28
CA ARG A 210 0.34 -0.60 -12.05
C ARG A 210 -1.12 -0.70 -12.48
N THR A 211 -1.42 -1.36 -13.59
CA THR A 211 -2.78 -1.70 -14.02
C THR A 211 -3.50 -2.52 -12.95
N LEU A 212 -2.84 -3.54 -12.40
CA LEU A 212 -3.43 -4.38 -11.36
C LEU A 212 -3.72 -3.58 -10.08
N LEU A 213 -2.79 -2.75 -9.60
CA LEU A 213 -3.00 -1.95 -8.39
C LEU A 213 -4.11 -0.91 -8.55
N SER A 214 -4.12 -0.17 -9.66
CA SER A 214 -5.15 0.82 -9.97
C SER A 214 -6.54 0.17 -10.13
N LEU A 215 -6.63 -0.99 -10.79
CA LEU A 215 -7.88 -1.77 -10.87
C LEU A 215 -8.37 -2.22 -9.49
N LYS A 216 -7.46 -2.62 -8.59
CA LYS A 216 -7.82 -2.99 -7.20
C LYS A 216 -8.32 -1.79 -6.40
N VAL A 217 -7.77 -0.60 -6.62
CA VAL A 217 -8.26 0.67 -6.05
C VAL A 217 -9.67 0.93 -6.59
N LEU A 218 -9.84 0.99 -7.91
CA LEU A 218 -11.12 1.28 -8.55
C LEU A 218 -12.21 0.33 -8.08
N ARG A 219 -11.94 -0.98 -8.04
CA ARG A 219 -12.90 -1.95 -7.49
C ARG A 219 -13.36 -1.61 -6.08
N LYS A 220 -12.46 -1.11 -5.21
CA LYS A 220 -12.83 -0.71 -3.85
C LYS A 220 -13.66 0.56 -3.84
N LEU A 221 -13.32 1.54 -4.66
CA LEU A 221 -14.08 2.77 -4.81
C LEU A 221 -15.49 2.48 -5.38
N THR A 222 -15.60 1.69 -6.44
CA THR A 222 -16.90 1.32 -7.05
C THR A 222 -17.81 0.60 -6.06
N VAL A 223 -17.29 -0.40 -5.33
CA VAL A 223 -18.10 -1.26 -4.46
C VAL A 223 -18.49 -0.59 -3.13
N HIS A 224 -17.64 0.28 -2.58
CA HIS A 224 -17.84 0.83 -1.25
C HIS A 224 -18.05 2.35 -1.23
N GLY A 225 -17.74 3.05 -2.33
CA GLY A 225 -17.79 4.50 -2.45
C GLY A 225 -19.07 5.04 -3.09
N PHE A 226 -19.91 4.18 -3.66
CA PHE A 226 -21.18 4.57 -4.28
C PHE A 226 -22.30 3.69 -3.74
N GLN A 227 -23.43 4.31 -3.39
CA GLN A 227 -24.63 3.59 -2.95
C GLN A 227 -25.29 2.89 -4.15
N ASP A 228 -25.48 3.63 -5.24
CA ASP A 228 -26.05 3.16 -6.49
C ASP A 228 -25.04 3.34 -7.65
N PRO A 229 -24.05 2.44 -7.79
CA PRO A 229 -23.03 2.49 -8.85
C PRO A 229 -23.60 2.69 -10.26
N GLN A 230 -24.79 2.12 -10.52
CA GLN A 230 -25.44 2.16 -11.83
C GLN A 230 -25.92 3.55 -12.24
N GLN A 231 -26.21 4.42 -11.27
CA GLN A 231 -26.69 5.78 -11.52
C GLN A 231 -25.53 6.76 -11.75
N ASN A 232 -24.29 6.36 -11.46
CA ASN A 232 -23.13 7.21 -11.65
C ASN A 232 -22.51 6.97 -13.04
N MET A 233 -22.48 8.02 -13.86
CA MET A 233 -21.97 7.94 -15.24
C MET A 233 -20.49 7.55 -15.32
N GLU A 234 -19.64 8.05 -14.41
CA GLU A 234 -18.21 7.71 -14.41
C GLU A 234 -18.00 6.23 -14.05
N VAL A 235 -18.78 5.72 -13.09
CA VAL A 235 -18.74 4.31 -12.70
C VAL A 235 -19.17 3.42 -13.87
N MET A 236 -20.27 3.76 -14.53
CA MET A 236 -20.74 2.99 -15.70
C MET A 236 -19.76 3.05 -16.86
N GLY A 237 -19.14 4.22 -17.12
CA GLY A 237 -18.08 4.37 -18.10
C GLY A 237 -16.88 3.45 -17.80
N PHE A 238 -16.45 3.40 -16.54
CA PHE A 238 -15.40 2.48 -16.09
C PHE A 238 -15.79 1.01 -16.26
N LEU A 239 -17.01 0.62 -15.86
CA LEU A 239 -17.47 -0.77 -15.98
C LEU A 239 -17.50 -1.23 -17.45
N ASN A 240 -17.99 -0.38 -18.35
CA ASN A 240 -17.97 -0.64 -19.79
C ASN A 240 -16.54 -0.77 -20.33
N ALA A 241 -15.64 0.13 -19.93
CA ALA A 241 -14.24 0.05 -20.32
C ALA A 241 -13.59 -1.25 -19.83
N VAL A 242 -13.90 -1.72 -18.61
CA VAL A 242 -13.40 -3.00 -18.09
C VAL A 242 -13.83 -4.18 -18.97
N PHE A 243 -15.08 -4.19 -19.46
CA PHE A 243 -15.54 -5.23 -20.38
C PHE A 243 -14.74 -5.25 -21.69
N GLU A 244 -14.44 -4.08 -22.25
CA GLU A 244 -13.63 -3.97 -23.47
C GLU A 244 -12.20 -4.43 -23.23
N ARG A 245 -11.58 -3.97 -22.14
CA ARG A 245 -10.20 -4.33 -21.77
C ARG A 245 -10.05 -5.82 -21.44
N LEU A 246 -11.08 -6.46 -20.89
CA LEU A 246 -11.08 -7.90 -20.64
C LEU A 246 -10.84 -8.70 -21.94
N LYS A 247 -11.45 -8.30 -23.06
CA LYS A 247 -11.25 -8.96 -24.36
C LYS A 247 -9.80 -8.83 -24.83
N GLN A 248 -9.25 -7.62 -24.77
CA GLN A 248 -7.85 -7.35 -25.12
C GLN A 248 -6.88 -8.17 -24.25
N PHE A 249 -7.15 -8.28 -22.95
CA PHE A 249 -6.30 -9.06 -22.04
C PHE A 249 -6.36 -10.56 -22.32
N LEU A 250 -7.53 -11.10 -22.69
CA LEU A 250 -7.67 -12.50 -23.12
C LEU A 250 -6.89 -12.78 -24.41
N GLU A 251 -6.85 -11.82 -25.34
CA GLU A 251 -6.03 -11.90 -26.56
C GLU A 251 -4.54 -11.84 -26.25
N CYS A 252 -4.10 -10.91 -25.39
CA CYS A 252 -2.72 -10.85 -24.91
C CYS A 252 -2.30 -12.16 -24.22
N CYS A 253 -3.20 -12.80 -23.46
CA CYS A 253 -2.96 -14.12 -22.87
C CYS A 253 -2.65 -15.21 -23.90
N ARG A 254 -3.05 -15.07 -25.16
CA ARG A 254 -2.68 -16.02 -26.22
C ARG A 254 -1.29 -15.74 -26.80
N GLN A 255 -0.82 -14.51 -26.69
CA GLN A 255 0.47 -14.05 -27.21
C GLN A 255 1.60 -14.22 -26.19
N VAL A 256 1.28 -14.05 -24.91
CA VAL A 256 2.24 -14.20 -23.80
C VAL A 256 2.43 -15.69 -23.49
N GLY A 257 3.66 -16.17 -23.72
CA GLY A 257 4.06 -17.55 -23.46
C GLY A 257 3.87 -17.96 -22.00
N SER A 258 3.74 -19.27 -21.75
CA SER A 258 3.51 -19.83 -20.42
C SER A 258 4.63 -19.55 -19.42
N GLU A 259 5.87 -19.37 -19.90
CA GLU A 259 7.05 -19.11 -19.08
C GLU A 259 7.28 -17.61 -18.81
N SER A 260 6.47 -16.73 -19.42
CA SER A 260 6.66 -15.28 -19.26
C SER A 260 6.38 -14.86 -17.81
N PRO A 261 7.21 -14.00 -17.20
CA PRO A 261 6.96 -13.46 -15.86
C PRO A 261 5.66 -12.64 -15.79
N CYS A 262 5.14 -12.18 -16.93
CA CYS A 262 3.85 -11.49 -17.01
C CYS A 262 2.65 -12.42 -16.82
N ARG A 263 2.80 -13.72 -17.11
CA ARG A 263 1.68 -14.67 -17.24
C ARG A 263 0.81 -14.74 -16.00
N GLU A 264 1.43 -14.99 -14.85
CA GLU A 264 0.72 -15.13 -13.57
C GLU A 264 -0.05 -13.84 -13.21
N LYS A 265 0.57 -12.67 -13.44
CA LYS A 265 -0.06 -11.37 -13.15
C LYS A 265 -1.17 -11.04 -14.15
N LEU A 266 -1.01 -11.45 -15.40
CA LEU A 266 -2.01 -11.24 -16.45
C LEU A 266 -3.29 -12.02 -16.13
N GLU A 267 -3.14 -13.29 -15.75
CA GLU A 267 -4.25 -14.14 -15.31
C GLU A 267 -4.93 -13.58 -14.05
N LYS A 268 -4.16 -13.11 -13.07
CA LYS A 268 -4.70 -12.42 -11.88
C LYS A 268 -5.49 -11.16 -12.25
N THR A 269 -5.04 -10.39 -13.24
CA THR A 269 -5.74 -9.20 -13.73
C THR A 269 -7.04 -9.56 -14.44
N ILE A 270 -7.05 -10.60 -15.27
CA ILE A 270 -8.26 -11.13 -15.93
C ILE A 270 -9.29 -11.58 -14.89
N ILE A 271 -8.87 -12.36 -13.89
CA ILE A 271 -9.74 -12.79 -12.78
C ILE A 271 -10.26 -11.56 -12.01
N LEU A 272 -9.49 -10.49 -11.91
CA LEU A 272 -9.95 -9.27 -11.25
C LEU A 272 -10.98 -8.53 -12.10
N TYR A 273 -10.81 -8.43 -13.42
CA TYR A 273 -11.82 -7.85 -14.32
C TYR A 273 -13.15 -8.58 -14.21
N THR A 274 -13.15 -9.92 -14.22
CA THR A 274 -14.39 -10.68 -14.04
C THR A 274 -15.05 -10.39 -12.69
N LYS A 275 -14.26 -10.26 -11.62
CA LYS A 275 -14.74 -9.87 -10.27
C LYS A 275 -15.17 -8.40 -10.14
N VAL A 276 -14.80 -7.52 -11.06
CA VAL A 276 -15.29 -6.13 -11.10
C VAL A 276 -16.66 -6.12 -11.77
N VAL A 277 -16.78 -6.81 -12.88
CA VAL A 277 -18.00 -6.95 -13.67
C VAL A 277 -19.09 -7.74 -12.92
N SER A 278 -18.72 -8.82 -12.25
CA SER A 278 -19.69 -9.75 -11.63
C SER A 278 -20.26 -9.25 -10.30
N LYS A 279 -19.79 -8.10 -9.78
CA LYS A 279 -19.96 -7.72 -8.38
C LYS A 279 -20.56 -6.36 -8.08
N PRO A 280 -20.98 -5.50 -9.02
CA PRO A 280 -22.00 -4.55 -8.64
C PRO A 280 -23.29 -5.35 -8.52
N ASN A 281 -24.17 -4.99 -7.59
CA ASN A 281 -25.55 -5.44 -7.62
C ASN A 281 -26.17 -4.90 -8.93
N LEU A 282 -25.86 -5.52 -10.07
CA LEU A 282 -26.40 -5.26 -11.42
C LEU A 282 -27.58 -6.18 -11.73
N ASN A 283 -27.90 -7.10 -10.82
CA ASN A 283 -29.09 -7.93 -10.87
C ASN A 283 -30.10 -7.41 -9.86
N THR A 284 -30.83 -6.37 -10.26
CA THR A 284 -32.25 -6.03 -10.01
C THR A 284 -32.44 -4.55 -10.26
#